data_AF-A0A3D8K1W3-F1
#
_entry.id   AF-A0A3D8K1W3-F1
#
_cell.length_a   1.000
_cell.length_b   1.000
_cell.length_c   1.000
_cell.angle_alpha   90.00
_cell.angle_beta   90.00
_cell.angle_gamma   90.00
#
_symmetry.space_group_name_H-M   'P 1'
#
loop_
_entity.id
_entity.type
_entity.pdbx_description
1 polymer ?
#
loop_
_entity_poly.entity_id
_entity_poly.type
_entity_poly.pdbx_seq_one_letter_code
_entity_poly.pdbx_strand_id
1 'polypeptide(L)'
;MHTDDGVPEVEVLTGQLHQLRMDTSQNTEGNRTRIFRFTTGGRHCVFYAATFLGSRNAFLAEGDRVELAVQSPVDGKQEEIPVYAIRNLEDGDVYVSHSMSQWRPDRKGLPRLSLRQQRSLLMQFGAVVVIVWLIFGVAWRAFDADGAVGRQIFYVASAVLPAAWLTPAVTMCGYRLRWSLGMPTDRQCLQEKVYAALSLSSPLSVPSRVYDV
;
A
#
# COMPACT_ATOMS: atom_id res chain seq x y z
N MET A 1 -22.79 1.01 -17.55
CA MET A 1 -23.00 2.40 -17.07
C MET A 1 -23.07 2.31 -15.56
N HIS A 2 -21.94 2.43 -14.87
CA HIS A 2 -21.84 2.32 -13.41
C HIS A 2 -21.66 3.75 -12.90
N THR A 3 -22.62 4.22 -12.12
CA THR A 3 -22.65 5.57 -11.55
C THR A 3 -21.45 5.77 -10.62
N ASP A 4 -20.71 6.85 -10.87
CA ASP A 4 -19.45 7.27 -10.22
C ASP A 4 -19.73 7.98 -8.86
N ASP A 5 -20.77 7.59 -8.12
CA ASP A 5 -21.36 8.43 -7.06
C ASP A 5 -20.59 8.43 -5.72
N GLY A 6 -19.35 7.92 -5.69
CA GLY A 6 -18.59 7.88 -4.44
C GLY A 6 -17.08 7.80 -4.56
N VAL A 7 -16.51 7.81 -5.77
CA VAL A 7 -15.05 7.86 -5.96
C VAL A 7 -14.66 9.32 -6.19
N PRO A 8 -13.80 9.92 -5.35
CA PRO A 8 -13.46 11.32 -5.51
C PRO A 8 -12.74 11.55 -6.85
N GLU A 9 -12.97 12.72 -7.43
CA GLU A 9 -12.19 13.17 -8.59
C GLU A 9 -10.74 13.44 -8.20
N VAL A 10 -9.84 13.15 -9.14
CA VAL A 10 -8.41 13.34 -9.01
C VAL A 10 -7.97 14.39 -10.02
N GLU A 11 -7.35 15.45 -9.53
CA GLU A 11 -6.78 16.52 -10.35
C GLU A 11 -5.25 16.35 -10.39
N VAL A 12 -4.63 16.69 -11.53
CA VAL A 12 -3.17 16.76 -11.64
C VAL A 12 -2.73 18.19 -11.41
N LEU A 13 -1.83 18.38 -10.46
CA LEU A 13 -1.20 19.67 -10.20
C LEU A 13 0.30 19.59 -10.43
N THR A 14 0.82 20.43 -11.32
CA THR A 14 2.25 20.49 -11.64
C THR A 14 2.82 21.80 -11.11
N GLY A 15 4.00 21.74 -10.49
CA GLY A 15 4.69 22.94 -10.02
C GLY A 15 5.94 22.63 -9.23
N GLN A 16 6.37 23.60 -8.43
CA GLN A 16 7.48 23.44 -7.48
C GLN A 16 6.98 23.33 -6.06
N LEU A 17 7.69 22.57 -5.23
CA LEU A 17 7.45 22.52 -3.80
C LEU A 17 7.96 23.81 -3.14
N HIS A 18 7.06 24.50 -2.44
CA HIS A 18 7.39 25.66 -1.62
C HIS A 18 6.95 25.47 -0.17
N GLN A 19 7.66 26.09 0.76
CA GLN A 19 7.35 26.06 2.19
C GLN A 19 7.23 24.63 2.74
N LEU A 20 8.05 23.70 2.22
CA LEU A 20 8.04 22.30 2.59
C LEU A 20 8.38 22.16 4.08
N ARG A 21 7.44 21.57 4.83
CA ARG A 21 7.60 21.18 6.22
C ARG A 21 7.30 19.70 6.35
N MET A 22 8.14 19.01 7.10
CA MET A 22 7.96 17.59 7.39
C MET A 22 7.79 17.42 8.90
N ASP A 23 6.62 16.94 9.30
CA ASP A 23 6.38 16.48 10.66
C ASP A 23 6.48 14.96 10.71
N THR A 24 6.86 14.43 11.86
CA THR A 24 6.79 12.98 12.12
C THR A 24 5.77 12.73 13.21
N SER A 25 4.80 11.88 12.92
CA SER A 25 3.84 11.39 13.91
C SER A 25 4.02 9.88 14.08
N GLN A 26 3.78 9.38 15.29
CA GLN A 26 3.85 7.97 15.60
C GLN A 26 2.51 7.54 16.16
N ASN A 27 1.92 6.48 15.61
CA ASN A 27 0.69 5.92 16.18
C ASN A 27 1.02 5.04 17.41
N THR A 28 -0.03 4.65 18.15
CA THR A 28 0.06 3.75 19.31
C THR A 28 0.65 2.38 19.00
N GLU A 29 0.59 1.94 17.74
CA GLU A 29 1.18 0.68 17.26
C GLU A 29 2.67 0.82 16.88
N GLY A 30 3.26 2.01 17.05
CA GLY A 30 4.66 2.29 16.77
C GLY A 30 4.97 2.65 15.31
N ASN A 31 3.97 2.65 14.41
CA ASN A 31 4.14 3.03 13.01
C ASN A 31 4.40 4.54 12.90
N ARG A 32 5.52 4.89 12.25
CA ARG A 32 5.91 6.29 12.00
C ARG A 32 5.33 6.76 10.68
N THR A 33 4.63 7.88 10.69
CA THR A 33 4.17 8.59 9.51
C THR A 33 4.88 9.92 9.40
N ARG A 34 5.48 10.19 8.25
CA ARG A 34 5.97 11.51 7.87
C ARG A 34 4.84 12.26 7.17
N ILE A 35 4.53 13.45 7.64
CA ILE A 35 3.49 14.31 7.10
C ILE A 35 4.20 15.48 6.43
N PHE A 36 4.18 15.52 5.10
CA PHE A 36 4.74 16.60 4.32
C PHE A 36 3.63 17.62 4.06
N ARG A 37 3.86 18.87 4.46
CA ARG A 37 3.01 20.01 4.13
C ARG A 37 3.79 20.98 3.27
N PHE A 38 3.21 21.43 2.18
CA PHE A 38 3.87 22.30 1.23
C PHE A 38 2.84 23.07 0.41
N THR A 39 3.31 24.02 -0.37
CA THR A 39 2.50 24.82 -1.29
C THR A 39 2.99 24.58 -2.71
N THR A 40 2.08 24.29 -3.64
CA THR A 40 2.39 24.14 -5.07
C THR A 40 1.29 24.81 -5.88
N GLY A 41 1.66 25.67 -6.84
CA GLY A 41 0.68 26.42 -7.64
C GLY A 41 -0.25 27.32 -6.81
N GLY A 42 0.22 27.79 -5.64
CA GLY A 42 -0.58 28.61 -4.71
C GLY A 42 -1.60 27.82 -3.87
N ARG A 43 -1.63 26.49 -3.97
CA ARG A 43 -2.51 25.63 -3.16
C ARG A 43 -1.71 24.97 -2.03
N HIS A 44 -2.26 24.94 -0.83
CA HIS A 44 -1.68 24.22 0.31
C HIS A 44 -2.02 22.73 0.21
N CYS A 45 -0.99 21.90 0.24
CA CYS A 45 -1.06 20.47 0.03
C CYS A 45 -0.48 19.69 1.22
N VAL A 46 -1.05 18.50 1.47
CA VAL A 46 -0.59 17.58 2.50
C VAL A 46 -0.41 16.17 1.96
N PHE A 47 0.75 15.57 2.21
CA PHE A 47 1.09 14.22 1.79
C PHE A 47 1.50 13.37 2.99
N TYR A 48 0.86 12.22 3.15
CA TYR A 48 1.09 11.31 4.27
C TYR A 48 1.94 10.13 3.81
N ALA A 49 3.16 10.01 4.35
CA ALA A 49 4.07 8.91 4.08
C ALA A 49 4.25 8.04 5.34
N ALA A 50 3.44 7.00 5.48
CA ALA A 50 3.56 6.02 6.54
C ALA A 50 4.61 4.95 6.23
N THR A 51 5.54 4.78 7.15
CA THR A 51 6.53 3.72 7.04
C THR A 51 5.89 2.37 7.39
N PHE A 52 5.75 1.50 6.39
CA PHE A 52 5.33 0.11 6.54
C PHE A 52 6.46 -0.84 6.17
N LEU A 53 6.27 -2.13 6.44
CA LEU A 53 7.24 -3.14 6.04
C LEU A 53 7.40 -3.15 4.51
N GLY A 54 8.59 -2.79 4.02
CA GLY A 54 8.90 -2.70 2.60
C GLY A 54 8.55 -1.36 1.92
N SER A 55 8.06 -0.35 2.66
CA SER A 55 7.91 1.01 2.13
C SER A 55 9.26 1.71 2.00
N ARG A 56 9.40 2.61 1.02
CA ARG A 56 10.58 3.48 0.90
C ARG A 56 10.31 4.78 1.65
N ASN A 57 11.34 5.41 2.19
CA ASN A 57 11.19 6.76 2.70
C ASN A 57 11.06 7.72 1.51
N ALA A 58 9.98 8.51 1.48
CA ALA A 58 9.88 9.62 0.53
C ALA A 58 10.98 10.64 0.83
N PHE A 59 11.70 11.05 -0.22
CA PHE A 59 12.65 12.15 -0.18
C PHE A 59 12.10 13.27 -1.06
N LEU A 60 11.77 14.40 -0.43
CA LEU A 60 11.27 15.60 -1.07
C LEU A 60 12.11 16.77 -0.55
N ALA A 61 12.57 17.63 -1.44
CA ALA A 61 13.29 18.83 -1.10
C ALA A 61 12.53 20.10 -1.51
N GLU A 62 12.82 21.20 -0.81
CA GLU A 62 12.30 22.52 -1.17
C GLU A 62 12.78 22.89 -2.58
N GLY A 63 11.87 23.35 -3.42
CA GLY A 63 12.16 23.74 -4.81
C GLY A 63 12.07 22.61 -5.84
N ASP A 64 11.90 21.34 -5.41
CA ASP A 64 11.74 20.21 -6.33
C ASP A 64 10.55 20.44 -7.27
N ARG A 65 10.74 20.16 -8.57
CA ARG A 65 9.65 20.13 -9.54
C ARG A 65 8.88 18.83 -9.39
N VAL A 66 7.56 18.93 -9.26
CA VAL A 66 6.69 17.79 -8.97
C VAL A 66 5.42 17.79 -9.83
N GLU A 67 4.93 16.59 -10.12
CA GLU A 67 3.56 16.33 -10.57
C GLU A 67 2.81 15.64 -9.43
N LEU A 68 1.66 16.18 -9.05
CA LEU A 68 0.86 15.74 -7.92
C LEU A 68 -0.48 15.20 -8.40
N ALA A 69 -0.88 14.03 -7.91
CA ALA A 69 -2.27 13.59 -7.99
C ALA A 69 -2.96 13.97 -6.69
N VAL A 70 -3.85 14.95 -6.76
CA VAL A 70 -4.55 15.52 -5.61
C VAL A 70 -6.03 15.22 -5.66
N GLN A 71 -6.69 15.22 -4.50
CA GLN A 71 -8.14 15.18 -4.46
C GLN A 71 -8.70 16.51 -4.97
N SER A 72 -9.60 16.48 -5.96
CA SER A 72 -10.30 17.70 -6.41
C SER A 72 -11.03 18.35 -5.23
N PRO A 73 -10.94 19.68 -5.07
CA PRO A 73 -11.60 20.37 -3.98
C PRO A 73 -13.12 20.28 -4.15
N VAL A 74 -13.80 19.71 -3.16
CA VAL A 74 -15.27 19.75 -3.06
C VAL A 74 -15.62 21.07 -2.34
N ASP A 75 -16.33 21.97 -3.03
CA ASP A 75 -16.90 23.23 -2.50
C ASP A 75 -15.92 24.29 -1.93
N GLY A 76 -14.68 24.35 -2.41
CA GLY A 76 -13.77 25.49 -2.16
C GLY A 76 -13.34 25.71 -0.69
N LYS A 77 -13.69 24.79 0.23
CA LYS A 77 -13.45 24.90 1.68
C LYS A 77 -12.24 24.12 2.20
N GLN A 78 -11.39 23.58 1.34
CA GLN A 78 -10.24 22.79 1.80
C GLN A 78 -9.05 23.68 2.16
N GLU A 79 -8.76 23.80 3.46
CA GLU A 79 -7.55 24.46 3.97
C GLU A 79 -6.27 23.73 3.56
N GLU A 80 -6.30 22.39 3.46
CA GLU A 80 -5.21 21.55 2.95
C GLU A 80 -5.76 20.50 1.99
N ILE A 81 -5.17 20.43 0.79
CA ILE A 81 -5.53 19.48 -0.26
C ILE A 81 -4.68 18.22 -0.07
N PRO A 82 -5.31 17.05 0.15
CA PRO A 82 -4.57 15.82 0.30
C PRO A 82 -4.05 15.33 -1.04
N VAL A 83 -2.82 14.87 -0.99
CA VAL A 83 -2.07 14.36 -2.13
C VAL A 83 -2.06 12.84 -2.06
N TYR A 84 -2.57 12.19 -3.10
CA TYR A 84 -2.56 10.73 -3.21
C TYR A 84 -1.20 10.21 -3.69
N ALA A 85 -0.57 10.92 -4.62
CA ALA A 85 0.73 10.54 -5.15
C ALA A 85 1.53 11.77 -5.62
N ILE A 86 2.85 11.66 -5.53
CA ILE A 86 3.82 12.68 -5.93
C ILE A 86 4.81 12.03 -6.88
N ARG A 87 4.96 12.56 -8.09
CA ARG A 87 6.07 12.26 -8.96
C ARG A 87 7.07 13.39 -8.86
N ASN A 88 8.26 13.09 -8.36
CA ASN A 88 9.36 14.02 -8.39
C ASN A 88 9.97 14.00 -9.80
N LEU A 89 10.06 15.16 -10.43
CA LEU A 89 10.56 15.31 -11.79
C LEU A 89 12.09 15.42 -11.86
N GLU A 90 12.76 15.61 -10.72
CA GLU A 90 14.23 15.67 -10.66
C GLU A 90 14.86 14.27 -10.78
N ASP A 91 14.31 13.28 -10.07
CA ASP A 91 14.78 11.88 -10.06
C ASP A 91 13.87 10.94 -10.87
N GLY A 92 12.64 11.36 -11.16
CA GLY A 92 11.61 10.56 -11.82
C GLY A 92 10.99 9.50 -10.92
N ASP A 93 11.21 9.58 -9.61
CA ASP A 93 10.62 8.67 -8.63
C ASP A 93 9.19 9.10 -8.29
N VAL A 94 8.32 8.11 -8.09
CA VAL A 94 6.91 8.33 -7.78
C VAL A 94 6.61 7.76 -6.40
N TYR A 95 6.06 8.57 -5.51
CA TYR A 95 5.67 8.22 -4.17
C TYR A 95 4.15 8.17 -4.07
N VAL A 96 3.59 7.01 -3.70
CA VAL A 96 2.14 6.81 -3.59
C VAL A 96 1.75 6.59 -2.13
N SER A 97 0.84 7.41 -1.61
CA SER A 97 0.37 7.33 -0.23
C SER A 97 -0.79 6.35 -0.08
N HIS A 98 -0.57 5.31 0.72
CA HIS A 98 -1.64 4.37 1.12
C HIS A 98 -2.22 4.67 2.51
N SER A 99 -1.63 5.64 3.23
CA SER A 99 -1.95 5.94 4.62
C SER A 99 -2.96 7.07 4.82
N MET A 100 -3.32 7.79 3.76
CA MET A 100 -4.24 8.93 3.84
C MET A 100 -5.55 8.64 4.58
N SER A 101 -6.19 7.48 4.32
CA SER A 101 -7.45 7.09 4.98
C SER A 101 -7.33 6.84 6.49
N GLN A 102 -6.11 6.63 7.01
CA GLN A 102 -5.86 6.49 8.44
C GLN A 102 -5.87 7.86 9.15
N TRP A 103 -5.37 8.90 8.47
CA TRP A 103 -5.22 10.25 9.00
C TRP A 103 -6.43 11.15 8.72
N ARG A 104 -7.14 10.86 7.62
CA ARG A 104 -8.37 11.53 7.21
C ARG A 104 -9.45 10.48 6.97
N PRO A 105 -10.05 9.91 8.04
CA PRO A 105 -11.07 8.86 7.92
C PRO A 105 -12.37 9.36 7.25
N ASP A 106 -12.58 10.66 7.26
CA ASP A 106 -13.61 11.39 6.51
C ASP A 106 -13.38 11.36 4.98
N ARG A 107 -12.18 10.95 4.53
CA ARG A 107 -11.79 10.93 3.12
C ARG A 107 -11.53 9.52 2.62
N LYS A 108 -11.90 9.31 1.35
CA LYS A 108 -11.61 8.06 0.64
C LYS A 108 -10.12 8.04 0.26
N GLY A 109 -9.41 7.02 0.75
CA GLY A 109 -8.01 6.77 0.41
C GLY A 109 -7.83 5.54 -0.48
N LEU A 110 -6.59 5.35 -0.93
CA LEU A 110 -6.16 4.17 -1.68
C LEU A 110 -6.28 2.89 -0.83
N PRO A 111 -6.19 1.69 -1.43
CA PRO A 111 -6.11 0.44 -0.66
C PRO A 111 -4.98 0.52 0.36
N ARG A 112 -5.19 0.06 1.60
CA ARG A 112 -4.20 0.25 2.70
C ARG A 112 -2.84 -0.40 2.43
N LEU A 113 -2.81 -1.48 1.66
CA LEU A 113 -1.60 -2.19 1.28
C LEU A 113 -1.52 -2.21 -0.24
N SER A 114 -0.36 -1.84 -0.77
CA SER A 114 -0.07 -1.99 -2.19
C SER A 114 0.01 -3.47 -2.59
N LEU A 115 -0.15 -3.79 -3.88
CA LEU A 115 0.01 -5.16 -4.37
C LEU A 115 1.43 -5.70 -4.12
N ARG A 116 2.44 -4.83 -4.13
CA ARG A 116 3.83 -5.19 -3.84
C ARG A 116 3.99 -5.60 -2.37
N GLN A 117 3.43 -4.81 -1.45
CA GLN A 117 3.43 -5.12 -0.02
C GLN A 117 2.66 -6.40 0.27
N GLN A 118 1.47 -6.57 -0.33
CA GLN A 118 0.66 -7.79 -0.22
C GLN A 118 1.45 -9.03 -0.65
N ARG A 119 2.10 -9.00 -1.82
CA ARG A 119 2.94 -10.09 -2.31
C ARG A 119 4.12 -10.37 -1.36
N SER A 120 4.80 -9.32 -0.89
CA SER A 120 5.95 -9.46 0.02
C SER A 120 5.53 -10.12 1.34
N LEU A 121 4.43 -9.66 1.94
CA LEU A 121 3.89 -10.23 3.18
C LEU A 121 3.49 -11.69 3.00
N LEU A 122 2.85 -12.02 1.88
CA LEU A 122 2.45 -13.40 1.59
C LEU A 122 3.66 -14.32 1.43
N MET A 123 4.74 -13.86 0.77
CA MET A 123 5.99 -14.60 0.62
C MET A 123 6.71 -14.79 1.96
N GLN A 124 6.79 -13.74 2.78
CA GLN A 124 7.39 -13.82 4.11
C GLN A 124 6.61 -14.77 5.02
N PHE A 125 5.28 -14.68 5.03
CA PHE A 125 4.44 -15.61 5.78
C PHE A 125 4.62 -17.05 5.29
N GLY A 126 4.71 -17.27 3.98
CA GLY A 126 4.99 -18.59 3.40
C GLY A 126 6.35 -19.13 3.83
N ALA A 127 7.38 -18.29 3.86
CA ALA A 127 8.70 -18.67 4.35
C ALA A 127 8.65 -19.07 5.83
N VAL A 128 7.95 -18.32 6.68
CA VAL A 128 7.74 -18.67 8.09
C VAL A 128 7.04 -20.02 8.23
N VAL A 129 5.98 -20.26 7.45
CA VAL A 129 5.24 -21.52 7.44
C VAL A 129 6.15 -22.70 7.07
N VAL A 130 7.00 -22.54 6.04
CA VAL A 130 7.98 -23.57 5.65
C VAL A 130 9.03 -23.80 6.74
N ILE A 131 9.56 -22.74 7.34
CA ILE A 131 10.56 -22.84 8.42
C ILE A 131 9.95 -23.58 9.62
N VAL A 132 8.75 -23.21 10.05
CA VAL A 132 8.04 -23.88 11.15
C VAL A 132 7.81 -25.35 10.81
N TRP A 133 7.34 -25.65 9.59
CA TRP A 133 7.15 -27.02 9.14
C TRP A 133 8.44 -27.85 9.17
N LEU A 134 9.56 -27.29 8.72
CA LEU A 134 10.88 -27.94 8.78
C LEU A 134 11.33 -28.19 10.23
N ILE A 135 11.16 -27.21 11.13
CA ILE A 135 11.47 -27.37 12.56
C ILE A 135 10.66 -28.51 13.15
N PHE A 136 9.35 -28.57 12.86
CA PHE A 136 8.50 -29.68 13.29
C PHE A 136 8.96 -31.03 12.72
N GLY A 137 9.36 -31.08 11.44
CA GLY A 137 9.86 -32.31 10.82
C GLY A 137 11.17 -32.80 11.46
N VAL A 138 12.09 -31.89 11.76
CA VAL A 138 13.35 -32.22 12.45
C VAL A 138 13.10 -32.66 13.89
N ALA A 139 12.26 -31.93 14.63
CA ALA A 139 11.90 -32.28 16.00
C ALA A 139 11.19 -33.65 16.07
N TRP A 140 10.26 -33.92 15.15
CA TRP A 140 9.59 -35.21 15.06
C TRP A 140 10.58 -36.36 14.81
N ARG A 141 11.59 -36.15 13.95
CA ARG A 141 12.64 -37.14 13.69
C ARG A 141 13.58 -37.34 14.89
N ALA A 142 13.81 -36.30 15.69
CA ALA A 142 14.74 -36.32 16.82
C ALA A 142 14.15 -36.86 18.13
N PHE A 143 12.84 -36.70 18.36
CA PHE A 143 12.18 -36.95 19.66
C PHE A 143 11.12 -38.06 19.61
N ASP A 144 11.41 -39.20 18.97
CA ASP A 144 10.60 -40.43 18.94
C ASP A 144 9.59 -40.54 17.77
N ALA A 145 10.10 -41.04 16.64
CA ALA A 145 9.42 -41.16 15.35
C ALA A 145 8.36 -42.29 15.28
N ASP A 146 8.30 -43.18 16.28
CA ASP A 146 7.51 -44.43 16.21
C ASP A 146 6.15 -44.37 16.93
N GLY A 147 5.92 -43.33 17.74
CA GLY A 147 4.64 -43.09 18.41
C GLY A 147 3.53 -42.74 17.41
N ALA A 148 2.41 -43.49 17.45
CA ALA A 148 1.23 -43.22 16.62
C ALA A 148 0.72 -41.76 16.76
N VAL A 149 0.84 -41.18 17.95
CA VAL A 149 0.44 -39.81 18.27
C VAL A 149 1.35 -38.78 17.57
N GLY A 150 2.68 -38.98 17.58
CA GLY A 150 3.63 -38.08 16.92
C GLY A 150 3.43 -38.02 15.40
N ARG A 151 3.18 -39.18 14.78
CA ARG A 151 2.81 -39.25 13.35
C ARG A 151 1.52 -38.50 13.04
N GLN A 152 0.48 -38.67 13.85
CA GLN A 152 -0.80 -37.96 13.66
C GLN A 152 -0.61 -36.45 13.77
N ILE A 153 0.14 -35.98 14.78
CA ILE A 153 0.43 -34.55 14.95
C ILE A 153 1.19 -34.00 13.75
N PHE A 154 2.21 -34.71 13.25
CA PHE A 154 2.97 -34.28 12.08
C PHE A 154 2.10 -34.19 10.81
N TYR A 155 1.21 -35.16 10.57
CA TYR A 155 0.29 -35.12 9.44
C TYR A 155 -0.73 -33.97 9.56
N VAL A 156 -1.29 -33.76 10.75
CA VAL A 156 -2.21 -32.65 11.01
C VAL A 156 -1.49 -31.31 10.80
N ALA A 157 -0.29 -31.14 11.34
CA ALA A 157 0.52 -29.93 11.13
C ALA A 157 0.85 -29.72 9.64
N SER A 158 1.19 -30.79 8.92
CA SER A 158 1.48 -30.75 7.49
C SER A 158 0.26 -30.39 6.62
N ALA A 159 -0.96 -30.61 7.11
CA ALA A 159 -2.18 -30.16 6.44
C ALA A 159 -2.56 -28.73 6.85
N VAL A 160 -2.51 -28.43 8.15
CA VAL A 160 -2.96 -27.15 8.72
C VAL A 160 -2.04 -25.99 8.33
N LEU A 161 -0.72 -26.20 8.34
CA LEU A 161 0.25 -25.14 8.04
C LEU A 161 0.12 -24.61 6.59
N PRO A 162 0.10 -25.47 5.54
CA PRO A 162 -0.20 -25.00 4.19
C PRO A 162 -1.60 -24.43 4.04
N ALA A 163 -2.61 -25.00 4.70
CA ALA A 163 -3.98 -24.47 4.64
C ALA A 163 -4.07 -23.04 5.23
N ALA A 164 -3.37 -22.80 6.33
CA ALA A 164 -3.27 -21.48 6.95
C ALA A 164 -2.59 -20.44 6.04
N TRP A 165 -1.62 -20.86 5.23
CA TRP A 165 -1.00 -20.00 4.20
C TRP A 165 -1.87 -19.82 2.95
N LEU A 166 -2.51 -20.90 2.49
CA LEU A 166 -3.35 -20.89 1.30
C LEU A 166 -4.57 -20.00 1.47
N THR A 167 -5.15 -19.93 2.66
CA THR A 167 -6.34 -19.11 2.93
C THR A 167 -6.14 -17.64 2.52
N PRO A 168 -5.17 -16.89 3.09
CA PRO A 168 -4.89 -15.52 2.64
C PRO A 168 -4.37 -15.45 1.20
N ALA A 169 -3.62 -16.44 0.71
CA ALA A 169 -3.13 -16.47 -0.67
C ALA A 169 -4.29 -16.50 -1.68
N VAL A 170 -5.26 -17.39 -1.46
CA VAL A 170 -6.45 -17.53 -2.30
C VAL A 170 -7.31 -16.28 -2.23
N THR A 171 -7.51 -15.71 -1.03
CA THR A 171 -8.24 -14.44 -0.88
C THR A 171 -7.58 -13.32 -1.69
N MET A 172 -6.25 -13.15 -1.59
CA MET A 172 -5.52 -12.14 -2.36
C MET A 172 -5.60 -12.37 -3.87
N CYS A 173 -5.41 -13.62 -4.32
CA CYS A 173 -5.55 -13.98 -5.72
C CYS A 173 -6.98 -13.73 -6.23
N GLY A 174 -8.00 -14.03 -5.43
CA GLY A 174 -9.40 -13.76 -5.74
C GLY A 174 -9.68 -12.27 -5.92
N TYR A 175 -9.18 -11.41 -5.03
CA TYR A 175 -9.29 -9.96 -5.17
C TYR A 175 -8.60 -9.44 -6.44
N ARG A 176 -7.41 -9.96 -6.74
CA ARG A 176 -6.65 -9.57 -7.93
C ARG A 176 -7.35 -10.03 -9.21
N LEU A 177 -7.88 -11.26 -9.23
CA LEU A 177 -8.62 -11.80 -10.35
C LEU A 177 -9.89 -10.97 -10.59
N ARG A 178 -10.68 -10.72 -9.54
CA ARG A 178 -11.87 -9.87 -9.60
C ARG A 178 -11.54 -8.49 -10.19
N TRP A 179 -10.44 -7.87 -9.76
CA TRP A 179 -9.98 -6.59 -10.31
C TRP A 179 -9.63 -6.71 -11.80
N SER A 180 -8.85 -7.73 -12.18
CA SER A 180 -8.49 -7.96 -13.59
C SER A 180 -9.68 -8.29 -14.50
N LEU A 181 -10.78 -8.79 -13.93
CA LEU A 181 -12.04 -9.07 -14.62
C LEU A 181 -12.96 -7.82 -14.73
N GLY A 182 -12.46 -6.63 -14.37
CA GLY A 182 -13.21 -5.38 -14.51
C GLY A 182 -14.21 -5.12 -13.38
N MET A 183 -14.05 -5.77 -12.22
CA MET A 183 -14.86 -5.51 -11.02
C MET A 183 -14.02 -4.88 -9.90
N PRO A 184 -13.41 -3.69 -10.10
CA PRO A 184 -12.67 -3.02 -9.04
C PRO A 184 -13.60 -2.62 -7.89
N THR A 185 -13.04 -2.54 -6.69
CA THR A 185 -13.65 -1.83 -5.57
C THR A 185 -13.44 -0.33 -5.73
N ASP A 186 -14.20 0.50 -5.02
CA ASP A 186 -14.06 1.96 -5.11
C ASP A 186 -12.64 2.47 -4.82
N ARG A 187 -11.93 1.83 -3.88
CA ARG A 187 -10.52 2.16 -3.57
C ARG A 187 -9.58 1.78 -4.70
N GLN A 188 -9.84 0.67 -5.39
CA GLN A 188 -9.10 0.25 -6.57
C GLN A 188 -9.38 1.17 -7.76
N CYS A 189 -10.63 1.59 -7.94
CA CYS A 189 -11.01 2.58 -8.95
C CYS A 189 -10.29 3.92 -8.70
N LEU A 190 -10.26 4.39 -7.45
CA LEU A 190 -9.47 5.58 -7.08
C LEU A 190 -7.98 5.40 -7.38
N GLN A 191 -7.42 4.23 -7.09
CA GLN A 191 -6.02 3.92 -7.40
C GLN A 191 -5.76 3.95 -8.91
N GLU A 192 -6.67 3.43 -9.73
CA GLU A 192 -6.58 3.53 -11.19
C GLU A 192 -6.65 4.98 -11.66
N LYS A 193 -7.56 5.81 -11.11
CA LYS A 193 -7.63 7.25 -11.41
C LYS A 193 -6.32 7.96 -11.08
N VAL A 194 -5.72 7.70 -9.92
CA VAL A 194 -4.42 8.29 -9.51
C VAL A 194 -3.28 7.86 -10.43
N TYR A 195 -3.21 6.58 -10.79
CA TYR A 195 -2.17 6.10 -11.69
C TYR A 195 -2.34 6.65 -13.11
N ALA A 196 -3.58 6.71 -13.61
CA ALA A 196 -3.88 7.32 -14.89
C ALA A 196 -3.55 8.82 -14.92
N ALA A 197 -3.87 9.54 -13.84
CA ALA A 197 -3.61 10.98 -13.69
C ALA A 197 -2.10 11.29 -13.82
N LEU A 198 -1.23 10.49 -13.20
CA LEU A 198 0.23 10.64 -13.30
C LEU A 198 0.85 9.93 -14.51
N SER A 199 0.04 9.48 -15.47
CA SER A 199 0.49 8.71 -16.65
C SER A 199 1.37 7.49 -16.29
N LEU A 200 1.05 6.83 -15.18
CA LEU A 200 1.72 5.63 -14.72
C LEU A 200 1.13 4.39 -15.41
N SER A 201 1.92 3.32 -15.53
CA SER A 201 1.42 2.02 -15.99
C SER A 201 0.35 1.49 -15.03
N SER A 202 -0.44 0.51 -15.46
CA SER A 202 -1.52 -0.06 -14.62
C SER A 202 -1.07 -0.37 -13.19
N PRO A 203 -1.89 -0.09 -12.15
CA PRO A 203 -1.60 -0.49 -10.78
C PRO A 203 -1.33 -2.00 -10.61
N LEU A 204 -1.85 -2.83 -11.53
CA LEU A 204 -1.66 -4.29 -11.55
C LEU A 204 -0.26 -4.69 -12.07
N SER A 205 0.42 -3.79 -12.78
CA SER A 205 1.80 -3.92 -13.22
C SER A 205 2.72 -3.27 -12.20
N VAL A 206 3.84 -3.90 -11.83
CA VAL A 206 4.78 -3.36 -10.84
C VAL A 206 5.75 -2.42 -11.57
N PRO A 207 5.62 -1.09 -11.46
CA PRO A 207 6.52 -0.18 -12.16
C PRO A 207 7.82 -0.07 -11.36
N SER A 208 8.97 0.03 -12.04
CA SER A 208 10.29 0.02 -11.38
C SER A 208 10.61 1.27 -10.56
N ARG A 209 9.81 2.34 -10.67
CA ARG A 209 10.03 3.64 -9.98
C ARG A 209 8.83 4.14 -9.17
N VAL A 210 7.86 3.27 -8.90
CA VAL A 210 6.75 3.59 -8.00
C VAL A 210 7.05 2.99 -6.63
N TYR A 211 7.09 3.86 -5.63
CA TYR A 211 7.35 3.54 -4.25
C TYR A 211 6.11 3.80 -3.42
N ASP A 212 5.68 2.75 -2.73
CA ASP A 212 4.61 2.85 -1.75
C ASP A 212 5.18 3.49 -0.49
N VAL A 213 4.54 4.56 -0.05
CA VAL A 213 4.92 5.34 1.13
C VAL A 213 3.74 5.59 2.05
#